data_AF-A0A4Y2W117-F1
#
_entry.id   AF-A0A4Y2W117-F1
#
_cell.length_a   1.000
_cell.length_b   1.000
_cell.length_c   1.000
_cell.angle_alpha   90.00
_cell.angle_beta   90.00
_cell.angle_gamma   90.00
#
_symmetry.space_group_name_H-M   'P 1'
#
loop_
_entity.id
_entity.type
_entity.pdbx_description
1 polymer ?
#
loop_
_entity_poly.entity_id
_entity_poly.type
_entity_poly.pdbx_seq_one_letter_code
_entity_poly.pdbx_strand_id
1 'polypeptide(L)'
;MGPSKKPSFSGYSSVSNYDTFYIIKCVSDTNDNFSNVPPFLVEETITGNVPSTKLLRSGDLLVEVASRKQAQQILNVNFLSTISITVKPHDTLNTSKSVITYDMLLNLFNEE
;
A
#
# COMPACT_ATOMS: atom_id res chain seq x y z
N MET A 1 32.42 -27.32 21.74
CA MET A 1 31.90 -26.27 20.83
C MET A 1 30.51 -26.71 20.42
N GLY A 2 29.46 -26.01 20.87
CA GLY A 2 28.07 -26.40 20.61
C GLY A 2 27.64 -26.11 19.17
N PRO A 3 26.58 -26.74 18.67
CA PRO A 3 26.12 -26.53 17.30
C PRO A 3 25.71 -25.07 17.09
N SER A 4 26.19 -24.48 16.00
CA SER A 4 25.87 -23.10 15.61
C SER A 4 24.37 -22.99 15.38
N LYS A 5 23.68 -22.19 16.21
CA LYS A 5 22.27 -21.88 16.03
C LYS A 5 22.13 -21.12 14.71
N LYS A 6 21.59 -21.77 13.68
CA LYS A 6 21.11 -21.08 12.48
C LYS A 6 20.13 -20.01 12.98
N PRO A 7 20.33 -18.72 12.70
CA PRO A 7 19.36 -17.74 13.10
C PRO A 7 18.10 -17.95 12.26
N SER A 8 17.00 -18.28 12.94
CA SER A 8 15.67 -18.38 12.35
C SER A 8 15.17 -16.99 11.99
N PHE A 9 15.58 -16.47 10.83
CA PHE A 9 15.03 -15.22 10.32
C PHE A 9 13.90 -15.53 9.35
N SER A 10 12.74 -15.86 9.90
CA SER A 10 11.44 -15.88 9.23
C SER A 10 10.92 -14.46 8.92
N GLY A 11 11.81 -13.48 8.78
CA GLY A 11 11.50 -12.06 8.56
C GLY A 11 11.25 -11.70 7.09
N TYR A 12 11.32 -12.68 6.18
CA TYR A 12 10.75 -12.51 4.85
C TYR A 12 9.22 -12.51 5.01
N SER A 13 8.65 -11.34 5.30
CA SER A 13 7.26 -11.10 4.92
C SER A 13 7.20 -11.45 3.44
N SER A 14 6.44 -12.48 3.09
CA SER A 14 6.17 -12.86 1.70
C SER A 14 5.99 -11.57 0.91
N VAL A 15 6.90 -11.29 -0.03
CA VAL A 15 6.83 -10.09 -0.86
C VAL A 15 5.47 -10.18 -1.54
N SER A 16 4.52 -9.38 -1.07
CA SER A 16 3.23 -9.28 -1.71
C SER A 16 3.52 -8.76 -3.11
N ASN A 17 3.12 -9.51 -4.14
CA ASN A 17 3.32 -9.12 -5.55
C ASN A 17 2.43 -7.92 -5.97
N TYR A 18 2.00 -7.10 -5.01
CA TYR A 18 1.12 -5.96 -5.17
C TYR A 18 1.37 -4.96 -4.05
N ASP A 19 1.17 -3.68 -4.35
CA ASP A 19 1.27 -2.61 -3.36
C ASP A 19 0.09 -2.68 -2.39
N THR A 20 0.36 -2.40 -1.12
CA THR A 20 -0.63 -2.47 -0.03
C THR A 20 -1.16 -1.08 0.34
N PHE A 21 -0.32 -0.05 0.21
CA PHE A 21 -0.66 1.33 0.56
C PHE A 21 -0.79 2.18 -0.70
N TYR A 22 -1.91 2.89 -0.81
CA TYR A 22 -2.20 3.79 -1.93
C TYR A 22 -2.57 5.18 -1.41
N ILE A 23 -2.15 6.21 -2.14
CA ILE A 23 -2.57 7.59 -1.93
C ILE A 23 -3.60 7.93 -3.00
N ILE A 24 -4.76 8.38 -2.56
CA ILE A 24 -5.79 8.96 -3.40
C ILE A 24 -5.70 10.48 -3.31
N LYS A 25 -5.55 11.12 -4.45
CA LYS A 25 -5.53 12.57 -4.60
C LYS A 25 -6.76 13.05 -5.34
N CYS A 26 -7.33 14.15 -4.89
CA CYS A 26 -8.40 14.82 -5.63
C CYS A 26 -7.81 15.55 -6.84
N VAL A 27 -8.47 15.43 -7.99
CA VAL A 27 -8.19 16.18 -9.21
C VAL A 27 -9.32 17.18 -9.38
N SER A 28 -9.28 18.27 -8.62
CA SER A 28 -10.19 19.40 -8.79
C SER A 28 -9.39 20.66 -9.11
N ASP A 29 -9.93 21.51 -9.97
CA ASP A 29 -9.35 22.83 -10.26
C ASP A 29 -9.41 23.77 -9.04
N THR A 30 -10.23 23.41 -8.04
CA THR A 30 -10.57 24.20 -6.86
C THR A 30 -9.98 23.65 -5.56
N ASN A 31 -8.88 22.88 -5.57
CA ASN A 31 -8.24 22.38 -4.32
C ASN A 31 -9.26 21.79 -3.32
N ASP A 32 -10.30 21.14 -3.84
CA ASP A 32 -11.31 20.49 -3.01
C ASP A 32 -10.66 19.24 -2.41
N ASN A 33 -10.53 19.24 -1.09
CA ASN A 33 -9.86 18.19 -0.34
C ASN A 33 -10.88 17.20 0.22
N PHE A 34 -10.41 15.99 0.57
CA PHE A 34 -11.26 14.98 1.22
C PHE A 34 -11.71 15.38 2.64
N SER A 35 -11.30 16.55 3.14
CA SER A 35 -11.74 17.12 4.42
C SER A 35 -13.23 17.44 4.48
N ASN A 36 -13.84 17.75 3.33
CA ASN A 36 -15.29 18.03 3.23
C ASN A 36 -16.09 16.79 2.80
N VAL A 37 -15.42 15.68 2.50
CA VAL A 37 -16.08 14.44 2.07
C VAL A 37 -16.47 13.66 3.33
N PRO A 38 -17.77 13.38 3.53
CA PRO A 38 -18.22 12.53 4.62
C PRO A 38 -17.52 11.17 4.61
N PRO A 39 -17.06 10.66 5.77
CA PRO A 39 -16.28 9.43 5.85
C PRO A 39 -17.03 8.21 5.28
N PHE A 40 -18.36 8.18 5.36
CA PHE A 40 -19.16 7.09 4.80
C PHE A 40 -19.05 6.96 3.28
N LEU A 41 -18.90 8.07 2.53
CA LEU A 41 -18.80 8.04 1.07
C LEU A 41 -17.48 7.44 0.59
N VAL A 42 -16.43 7.58 1.40
CA VAL A 42 -15.11 7.02 1.13
C VAL A 42 -15.11 5.50 1.30
N GLU A 43 -15.82 5.01 2.31
CA GLU A 43 -15.94 3.57 2.58
C GLU A 43 -16.83 2.85 1.56
N GLU A 44 -17.86 3.52 1.04
CA GLU A 44 -18.85 2.91 0.15
C GLU A 44 -18.34 2.75 -1.30
N THR A 45 -17.48 3.67 -1.76
CA THR A 45 -17.00 3.71 -3.15
C THR A 45 -15.92 2.68 -3.46
N ILE A 46 -15.16 2.25 -2.44
CA ILE A 46 -14.14 1.24 -2.61
C ILE A 46 -14.79 -0.11 -2.30
N THR A 47 -15.31 -0.76 -3.35
CA THR A 47 -16.09 -2.01 -3.31
C THR A 47 -15.54 -3.03 -2.31
N GLY A 48 -16.15 -3.08 -1.13
CA GLY A 48 -15.88 -4.07 -0.09
C GLY A 48 -14.84 -3.62 0.93
N ASN A 49 -15.32 -3.20 2.10
CA ASN A 49 -14.62 -3.09 3.38
C ASN A 49 -13.10 -2.94 3.23
N VAL A 50 -12.68 -1.73 2.87
CA VAL A 50 -11.27 -1.36 2.89
C VAL A 50 -10.81 -1.38 4.35
N PRO A 51 -9.76 -2.16 4.68
CA PRO A 51 -9.35 -2.39 6.06
C PRO A 51 -8.99 -1.11 6.80
N SER A 52 -8.47 -0.09 6.10
CA SER A 52 -8.20 1.22 6.69
C SER A 52 -8.16 2.34 5.66
N THR A 53 -8.83 3.44 5.98
CA THR A 53 -8.68 4.72 5.26
C THR A 53 -8.28 5.80 6.26
N LYS A 54 -7.36 6.69 5.86
CA LYS A 54 -6.84 7.75 6.72
C LYS A 54 -6.66 9.04 5.93
N LEU A 55 -7.28 10.12 6.41
CA LEU A 55 -7.04 11.45 5.87
C LEU A 55 -5.65 11.94 6.29
N LEU A 56 -4.83 12.31 5.31
CA LEU A 56 -3.52 12.91 5.53
C LEU A 56 -3.66 14.42 5.76
N ARG A 57 -2.67 15.01 6.44
CA ARG A 57 -2.62 16.47 6.64
C ARG A 57 -2.54 17.25 5.32
N SER A 58 -2.09 16.62 4.24
CA SER A 58 -2.10 17.20 2.89
C SER A 58 -3.51 17.35 2.31
N GLY A 59 -4.53 16.73 2.91
CA GLY A 59 -5.88 16.67 2.37
C GLY A 59 -6.11 15.47 1.43
N ASP A 60 -5.07 14.67 1.17
CA ASP A 60 -5.12 13.40 0.45
C ASP A 60 -5.62 12.26 1.36
N LEU A 61 -6.08 11.17 0.75
CA LEU A 61 -6.52 9.98 1.47
C LEU A 61 -5.49 8.85 1.32
N LEU A 62 -5.02 8.30 2.44
CA LEU A 62 -4.26 7.07 2.49
C LEU A 62 -5.21 5.88 2.62
N VAL A 63 -5.02 4.88 1.78
CA VAL A 63 -5.80 3.66 1.77
C VAL A 63 -4.87 2.46 1.89
N GLU A 64 -5.19 1.57 2.83
CA GLU A 64 -4.58 0.25 2.95
C GLU A 64 -5.51 -0.79 2.33
N VAL A 65 -4.98 -1.69 1.49
CA VAL A 65 -5.74 -2.80 0.91
C VAL A 65 -5.32 -4.13 1.53
N ALA A 66 -6.28 -5.01 1.81
CA ALA A 66 -6.01 -6.33 2.40
C ALA A 66 -5.84 -7.44 1.36
N SER A 67 -6.17 -7.16 0.10
CA SER A 67 -6.20 -8.17 -0.97
C SER A 67 -5.72 -7.62 -2.30
N ARG A 68 -5.08 -8.48 -3.10
CA ARG A 68 -4.73 -8.19 -4.49
C ARG A 68 -5.94 -7.74 -5.31
N LYS A 69 -7.13 -8.31 -5.07
CA LYS A 69 -8.36 -7.91 -5.79
C LYS A 69 -8.69 -6.45 -5.51
N GLN A 70 -8.63 -6.04 -4.23
CA GLN A 70 -8.84 -4.65 -3.82
C GLN A 70 -7.75 -3.73 -4.42
N ALA A 71 -6.49 -4.16 -4.42
CA ALA A 71 -5.37 -3.43 -5.02
C ALA A 71 -5.58 -3.16 -6.52
N GLN A 72 -6.12 -4.13 -7.25
CA GLN A 72 -6.45 -3.95 -8.67
C GLN A 72 -7.69 -3.06 -8.83
N GLN A 73 -8.70 -3.20 -7.98
CA GLN A 73 -9.91 -2.39 -8.06
C GLN A 73 -9.61 -0.91 -7.78
N ILE A 74 -8.85 -0.60 -6.74
CA ILE A 74 -8.54 0.79 -6.36
C ILE A 74 -7.79 1.54 -7.46
N LEU A 75 -6.87 0.86 -8.17
CA LEU A 75 -6.16 1.43 -9.32
C LEU A 75 -7.08 1.73 -10.52
N ASN A 76 -8.24 1.08 -10.61
CA ASN A 76 -9.23 1.33 -11.66
C ASN A 76 -10.25 2.42 -11.26
N VAL A 77 -10.23 2.91 -10.01
CA VAL A 77 -11.16 3.95 -9.56
C VAL A 77 -10.65 5.32 -9.99
N ASN A 78 -11.40 5.96 -10.88
CA ASN A 78 -11.12 7.32 -11.35
C ASN A 78 -12.01 8.38 -10.70
N PHE A 79 -13.12 7.97 -10.07
CA PHE A 79 -14.08 8.87 -9.45
C PHE A 79 -14.55 8.31 -8.11
N LEU A 80 -14.62 9.16 -7.10
CA LEU A 80 -15.32 8.88 -5.85
C LEU A 80 -16.60 9.71 -5.83
N SER A 81 -17.74 9.05 -5.99
CA SER A 81 -19.05 9.71 -6.17
C SER A 81 -19.05 10.66 -7.37
N THR A 82 -18.81 11.95 -7.17
CA THR A 82 -18.81 13.00 -8.20
C THR A 82 -17.42 13.62 -8.41
N ILE A 83 -16.44 13.25 -7.59
CA ILE A 83 -15.12 13.88 -7.55
C ILE A 83 -14.15 13.04 -8.37
N SER A 84 -13.48 13.65 -9.35
CA SER A 84 -12.35 13.05 -10.06
C SER A 84 -11.16 12.86 -9.14
N ILE A 85 -10.61 11.65 -9.12
CA ILE A 85 -9.49 11.28 -8.27
C ILE A 85 -8.35 10.66 -9.09
N THR A 86 -7.16 10.67 -8.52
CA THR A 86 -6.00 9.92 -9.01
C THR A 86 -5.47 9.05 -7.89
N VAL A 87 -5.21 7.79 -8.20
CA VAL A 87 -4.69 6.80 -7.25
C VAL A 87 -3.23 6.50 -7.60
N LYS A 88 -2.35 6.52 -6.61
CA LYS A 88 -0.93 6.14 -6.77
C LYS A 88 -0.47 5.26 -5.62
N PRO A 89 0.41 4.27 -5.85
CA PRO A 89 1.09 3.58 -4.77
C PRO A 89 1.83 4.56 -3.85
N HIS A 90 1.87 4.25 -2.55
CA HIS A 90 2.65 5.04 -1.60
C HIS A 90 4.14 4.72 -1.72
N ASP A 91 4.97 5.75 -1.91
CA ASP A 91 6.40 5.58 -2.25
C ASP A 91 7.20 4.81 -1.18
N THR A 92 6.96 5.08 0.10
CA THR A 92 7.75 4.48 1.19
C THR A 92 7.07 3.35 1.94
N LEU A 93 5.77 3.42 2.21
CA LEU A 93 5.04 2.42 3.01
C LEU A 93 4.96 1.03 2.33
N ASN A 94 5.12 0.96 1.02
CA ASN A 94 5.19 -0.32 0.28
C ASN A 94 6.60 -0.92 0.24
N THR A 95 7.60 -0.23 0.79
CA THR A 95 8.99 -0.69 0.79
C THR A 95 9.46 -0.97 2.20
N SER A 96 10.15 -2.09 2.39
CA SER A 96 10.86 -2.38 3.64
C SER A 96 12.36 -2.19 3.43
N LYS A 97 13.05 -1.61 4.42
CA LYS A 97 14.51 -1.57 4.44
C LYS A 97 15.00 -2.83 5.17
N SER A 98 15.65 -3.73 4.47
CA SER A 98 16.28 -4.91 5.05
C SER A 98 17.80 -4.82 4.96
N VAL A 99 18.48 -5.49 5.90
CA VAL A 99 19.92 -5.74 5.83
C VAL A 99 20.09 -7.17 5.34
N ILE A 100 20.82 -7.33 4.25
CA ILE A 100 21.17 -8.63 3.69
C ILE A 100 22.63 -8.94 3.99
N THR A 101 22.92 -10.17 4.40
CA THR A 101 24.31 -10.62 4.57
C THR A 101 24.90 -11.06 3.23
N TYR A 102 26.23 -11.07 3.12
CA TYR A 102 26.93 -11.49 1.91
C TYR A 102 26.57 -12.93 1.49
N ASP A 103 26.46 -13.84 2.46
CA ASP A 103 26.08 -15.24 2.19
C ASP A 103 24.66 -15.36 1.59
N MET A 104 23.72 -14.49 2.00
CA MET A 104 22.37 -14.46 1.42
C MET A 104 22.36 -13.91 0.00
N LEU A 105 23.18 -12.89 -0.26
CA LEU A 105 23.34 -12.35 -1.61
C LEU A 105 23.86 -13.43 -2.57
N LEU A 106 24.88 -14.18 -2.16
CA LEU A 106 25.48 -15.21 -3.00
C LEU A 106 24.49 -16.35 -3.32
N ASN A 107 23.68 -16.77 -2.35
CA ASN A 107 22.65 -17.79 -2.59
C ASN A 107 21.54 -17.34 -3.55
N LEU A 108 21.16 -16.06 -3.53
CA LEU A 108 20.14 -15.53 -4.44
C LEU A 108 20.60 -15.56 -5.91
N PHE A 109 21.91 -15.42 -6.17
CA PHE A 109 22.47 -15.48 -7.52
C PHE A 109 22.71 -16.90 -8.05
N ASN A 110 22.76 -17.90 -7.17
CA ASN A 110 23.06 -19.28 -7.55
C ASN A 110 21.79 -20.14 -7.72
N GLU A 111 20.61 -19.60 -7.42
CA GLU A 111 19.31 -20.20 -7.70
C GLU A 111 18.78 -19.70 -9.06
N GLU A 112 19.54 -19.96 -10.14
CA GLU A 112 19.12 -19.89 -11.55
C GLU A 112 19.33 -21.27 -12.20
#